data_AF-A0A3D4FVQ1-F1
#
_entry.id   AF-A0A3D4FVQ1-F1
#
_cell.length_a   1.000
_cell.length_b   1.000
_cell.length_c   1.000
_cell.angle_alpha   90.00
_cell.angle_beta   90.00
_cell.angle_gamma   90.00
#
_symmetry.space_group_name_H-M   'P 1'
#
loop_
_entity.id
_entity.type
_entity.pdbx_description
1 polymer ?
#
loop_
_entity_poly.entity_id
_entity_poly.type
_entity_poly.pdbx_seq_one_letter_code
_entity_poly.pdbx_strand_id
1 'polypeptide(L)'
;ITDARLLNRYFGETAGLGFSDEERRAVTGFLVLNTMPNVSRNAGRISPTEFCPDALPDAARYDAETNPKGARCDVYDHAVNVFGRDPETGFARRPLDNVGVQYGLGALNAGVITPAQFLDLNERVGGYDHDGRFSDQRTVADPVALRAAYETGRVTHGGGGLATTPIIDYRGYSDDAERGDVHLRYHSFSMRDRLRRANGHADNHVMLVEDSRYGLYSTASPVAQEALRQMDAWLTALADSGPDEPTAEEVVKAKPADLVDACWSRGDDPVRITEVQKRGSGRCHELFPVPPSPREVAGGPIGGHILKCQLQPVDAAAYEVSFSAEELARLDRIFPTGVCDWTQSGVEQIELLGTWLTFDAT
;
A
#
# COMPACT_ATOMS: atom_id res chain seq x y z
N ILE A 1 0.76 5.02 1.54
CA ILE A 1 0.47 6.08 2.54
C ILE A 1 1.00 7.44 2.12
N THR A 2 2.22 7.53 1.58
CA THR A 2 2.87 8.78 1.14
C THR A 2 2.08 9.52 0.06
N ASP A 3 1.49 8.80 -0.90
CA ASP A 3 0.61 9.40 -1.91
C ASP A 3 -0.58 10.17 -1.29
N ALA A 4 -1.21 9.60 -0.25
CA ALA A 4 -2.31 10.27 0.45
C ALA A 4 -1.84 11.52 1.21
N ARG A 5 -0.59 11.55 1.70
CA ARG A 5 -0.01 12.74 2.33
C ARG A 5 0.26 13.84 1.31
N LEU A 6 0.74 13.50 0.11
CA LEU A 6 0.87 14.47 -1.00
C LEU A 6 -0.49 15.02 -1.42
N LEU A 7 -1.49 14.16 -1.61
CA LEU A 7 -2.85 14.58 -1.96
C LEU A 7 -3.49 15.44 -0.88
N ASN A 8 -3.28 15.09 0.39
CA ASN A 8 -3.78 15.90 1.51
C ASN A 8 -3.17 17.30 1.53
N ARG A 9 -1.86 17.44 1.30
CA ARG A 9 -1.21 18.75 1.13
C ARG A 9 -1.77 19.47 -0.08
N TYR A 10 -1.88 18.80 -1.22
CA TYR A 10 -2.37 19.43 -2.44
C TYR A 10 -3.76 20.05 -2.23
N PHE A 11 -4.73 19.29 -1.75
CA PHE A 11 -6.08 19.80 -1.53
C PHE A 11 -6.20 20.83 -0.40
N GLY A 12 -5.27 20.82 0.56
CA GLY A 12 -5.27 21.75 1.69
C GLY A 12 -4.51 23.05 1.44
N GLU A 13 -3.49 23.04 0.59
CA GLU A 13 -2.49 24.11 0.52
C GLU A 13 -2.12 24.55 -0.90
N THR A 14 -2.00 23.63 -1.87
CA THR A 14 -1.37 23.95 -3.17
C THR A 14 -2.31 23.88 -4.37
N ALA A 15 -3.55 23.40 -4.21
CA ALA A 15 -4.52 23.33 -5.29
C ALA A 15 -4.79 24.70 -5.92
N GLY A 16 -4.57 24.81 -7.23
CA GLY A 16 -4.87 26.00 -8.02
C GLY A 16 -6.33 26.07 -8.47
N LEU A 17 -7.05 24.95 -8.40
CA LEU A 17 -8.46 24.81 -8.76
C LEU A 17 -9.30 24.24 -7.61
N GLY A 18 -10.60 24.52 -7.64
CA GLY A 18 -11.55 23.97 -6.68
C GLY A 18 -11.84 22.48 -6.95
N PHE A 19 -11.91 21.70 -5.87
CA PHE A 19 -12.40 20.32 -5.88
C PHE A 19 -13.45 20.17 -4.78
N SER A 20 -14.63 19.67 -5.14
CA SER A 20 -15.65 19.16 -4.24
C SER A 20 -15.14 17.95 -3.46
N ASP A 21 -15.81 17.63 -2.35
CA ASP A 21 -15.43 16.48 -1.52
C ASP A 21 -15.51 15.15 -2.28
N GLU A 22 -16.49 15.01 -3.17
CA GLU A 22 -16.62 13.81 -4.00
C GLU A 22 -15.47 13.70 -5.02
N GLU A 23 -15.06 14.81 -5.64
CA GLU A 23 -13.90 14.82 -6.53
C GLU A 23 -12.61 14.46 -5.79
N ARG A 24 -12.40 14.99 -4.58
CA ARG A 24 -11.25 14.63 -3.72
C ARG A 24 -11.29 13.14 -3.35
N ARG A 25 -12.47 12.64 -3.00
CA ARG A 25 -12.69 11.23 -2.66
C ARG A 25 -12.37 10.33 -3.86
N ALA A 26 -12.85 10.67 -5.04
CA ALA A 26 -12.58 9.93 -6.28
C ALA A 26 -11.09 9.94 -6.65
N VAL A 27 -10.39 11.08 -6.51
CA VAL A 27 -8.94 11.19 -6.76
C VAL A 27 -8.13 10.31 -5.80
N THR A 28 -8.49 10.32 -4.51
CA THR A 28 -7.78 9.52 -3.50
C THR A 28 -8.15 8.05 -3.56
N GLY A 29 -9.31 7.70 -4.11
CA GLY A 29 -9.82 6.33 -4.20
C GLY A 29 -10.48 5.81 -2.93
N PHE A 30 -10.37 6.51 -1.81
CA PHE A 30 -10.89 6.04 -0.53
C PHE A 30 -12.43 6.01 -0.51
N LEU A 31 -12.99 5.12 0.30
CA LEU A 31 -14.44 5.07 0.52
C LEU A 31 -14.92 6.28 1.32
N VAL A 32 -14.19 6.66 2.37
CA VAL A 32 -14.45 7.85 3.19
C VAL A 32 -13.31 8.85 3.00
N LEU A 33 -13.63 10.09 2.63
CA LEU A 33 -12.64 11.15 2.36
C LEU A 33 -11.72 11.42 3.56
N ASN A 34 -12.24 11.34 4.79
CA ASN A 34 -11.47 11.51 6.03
C ASN A 34 -10.35 10.47 6.23
N THR A 35 -10.33 9.40 5.44
CA THR A 35 -9.21 8.47 5.36
C THR A 35 -7.93 9.17 4.90
N MET A 36 -8.03 10.11 3.95
CA MET A 36 -6.88 10.85 3.43
C MET A 36 -6.09 11.59 4.52
N PRO A 37 -6.68 12.49 5.33
CA PRO A 37 -5.93 13.16 6.40
C PRO A 37 -5.44 12.19 7.49
N ASN A 38 -6.16 11.08 7.75
CA ASN A 38 -5.70 10.07 8.72
C ASN A 38 -4.44 9.33 8.22
N VAL A 39 -4.47 8.84 6.98
CA VAL A 39 -3.31 8.22 6.33
C VAL A 39 -2.16 9.23 6.19
N SER A 40 -2.46 10.50 5.91
CA SER A 40 -1.48 11.58 5.79
C SER A 40 -0.64 11.77 7.06
N ARG A 41 -1.29 11.81 8.23
CA ARG A 41 -0.59 11.86 9.53
C ARG A 41 0.32 10.65 9.71
N ASN A 42 -0.19 9.46 9.41
CA ASN A 42 0.58 8.21 9.55
C ASN A 42 1.77 8.11 8.58
N ALA A 43 1.71 8.79 7.43
CA ALA A 43 2.82 8.85 6.49
C ALA A 43 4.01 9.70 7.00
N GLY A 44 3.87 10.40 8.13
CA GLY A 44 4.96 11.15 8.77
C GLY A 44 6.17 10.31 9.18
N ARG A 45 6.03 8.99 9.17
CA ARG A 45 7.14 8.06 9.41
C ARG A 45 8.23 8.12 8.33
N ILE A 46 8.03 8.84 7.24
CA ILE A 46 9.10 9.15 6.27
C ILE A 46 9.95 10.36 6.67
N SER A 47 9.53 11.12 7.69
CA SER A 47 10.28 12.25 8.22
C SER A 47 11.14 11.80 9.40
N PRO A 48 12.42 12.18 9.45
CA PRO A 48 13.35 11.76 10.49
C PRO A 48 13.04 12.40 11.85
N THR A 49 12.19 13.42 11.90
CA THR A 49 11.91 14.22 13.11
C THR A 49 10.49 14.05 13.65
N GLU A 50 9.56 13.50 12.88
CA GLU A 50 8.12 13.55 13.22
C GLU A 50 7.71 12.52 14.30
N PHE A 51 8.29 11.33 14.27
CA PHE A 51 7.93 10.23 15.19
C PHE A 51 9.11 9.68 15.97
N CYS A 52 9.99 10.58 16.46
CA CYS A 52 11.02 10.17 17.42
C CYS A 52 10.39 9.78 18.77
N PRO A 53 10.80 8.65 19.37
CA PRO A 53 10.26 8.21 20.65
C PRO A 53 10.74 9.11 21.79
N ASP A 54 9.90 9.31 22.81
CA ASP A 54 10.25 10.11 24.01
C ASP A 54 11.50 9.60 24.73
N ALA A 55 11.81 8.30 24.60
CA ALA A 55 13.01 7.70 25.15
C ALA A 55 14.32 8.20 24.50
N LEU A 56 14.26 8.79 23.30
CA LEU A 56 15.39 9.42 22.63
C LEU A 56 15.45 10.91 23.01
N PRO A 57 16.43 11.36 23.81
CA PRO A 57 16.52 12.75 24.26
C PRO A 57 16.66 13.73 23.10
N ASP A 58 16.08 14.94 23.21
CA ASP A 58 16.11 15.94 22.14
C ASP A 58 17.52 16.27 21.65
N ALA A 59 18.49 16.37 22.56
CA ALA A 59 19.90 16.62 22.22
C ALA A 59 20.56 15.49 21.39
N ALA A 60 19.96 14.30 21.33
CA ALA A 60 20.43 13.19 20.52
C ALA A 60 19.69 13.07 19.18
N ARG A 61 18.59 13.82 18.97
CA ARG A 61 17.78 13.75 17.74
C ARG A 61 18.41 14.53 16.60
N TYR A 62 18.18 14.06 15.39
CA TYR A 62 18.58 14.76 14.18
C TYR A 62 17.93 16.15 14.10
N ASP A 63 18.75 17.14 13.79
CA ASP A 63 18.33 18.47 13.38
C ASP A 63 19.28 18.95 12.28
N ALA A 64 18.74 19.38 11.13
CA ALA A 64 19.55 19.67 9.95
C ALA A 64 20.61 20.77 10.17
N GLU A 65 20.38 21.68 11.11
CA GLU A 65 21.26 22.84 11.36
C GLU A 65 22.13 22.64 12.60
N THR A 66 21.53 22.17 13.70
CA THR A 66 22.15 22.16 15.03
C THR A 66 22.67 20.79 15.44
N ASN A 67 22.14 19.71 14.88
CA ASN A 67 22.59 18.35 15.14
C ASN A 67 22.45 17.43 13.90
N PRO A 68 23.19 17.71 12.81
CA PRO A 68 23.00 17.00 11.53
C PRO A 68 23.42 15.52 11.60
N LYS A 69 24.09 15.10 12.67
CA LYS A 69 24.50 13.71 12.94
C LYS A 69 23.64 13.02 14.00
N GLY A 70 22.58 13.68 14.47
CA GLY A 70 21.66 13.12 15.44
C GLY A 70 20.90 11.91 14.88
N ALA A 71 20.27 11.16 15.78
CA ALA A 71 19.47 10.01 15.44
C ALA A 71 18.25 10.44 14.61
N ARG A 72 18.11 9.81 13.44
CA ARG A 72 16.99 9.98 12.51
C ARG A 72 15.97 8.88 12.76
N CYS A 73 14.70 9.27 12.92
CA CYS A 73 13.63 8.38 13.38
C CYS A 73 12.70 7.90 12.25
N ASP A 74 13.04 8.15 11.00
CA ASP A 74 12.22 7.67 9.88
C ASP A 74 12.39 6.17 9.64
N VAL A 75 11.45 5.60 8.88
CA VAL A 75 11.41 4.16 8.59
C VAL A 75 12.61 3.66 7.79
N TYR A 76 13.31 4.53 7.06
CA TYR A 76 14.44 4.16 6.25
C TYR A 76 15.71 4.10 7.09
N ASP A 77 15.95 5.09 7.96
CA ASP A 77 17.06 5.07 8.92
C ASP A 77 16.92 3.93 9.94
N HIS A 78 15.69 3.60 10.36
CA HIS A 78 15.46 2.39 11.16
C HIS A 78 15.84 1.09 10.44
N ALA A 79 15.86 1.08 9.10
CA ALA A 79 16.23 -0.04 8.25
C ALA A 79 17.54 0.20 7.47
N VAL A 80 18.44 1.05 8.00
CA VAL A 80 19.66 1.46 7.28
C VAL A 80 20.57 0.28 6.92
N ASN A 81 20.64 -0.78 7.73
CA ASN A 81 21.42 -1.97 7.40
C ASN A 81 20.87 -2.74 6.19
N VAL A 82 19.61 -2.47 5.78
CA VAL A 82 19.01 -3.04 4.58
C VAL A 82 19.20 -2.12 3.38
N PHE A 83 18.83 -0.84 3.50
CA PHE A 83 18.89 0.09 2.37
C PHE A 83 20.31 0.64 2.12
N GLY A 84 21.19 0.52 3.11
CA GLY A 84 22.49 1.15 3.16
C GLY A 84 22.40 2.68 3.28
N ARG A 85 23.57 3.32 3.33
CA ARG A 85 23.71 4.77 3.44
C ARG A 85 24.02 5.40 2.10
N ASP A 86 23.37 6.51 1.81
CA ASP A 86 23.77 7.43 0.75
C ASP A 86 25.17 8.00 1.07
N PRO A 87 26.14 7.94 0.14
CA PRO A 87 27.52 8.33 0.42
C PRO A 87 27.73 9.85 0.56
N GLU A 88 26.82 10.66 0.03
CA GLU A 88 26.92 12.13 0.09
C GLU A 88 26.40 12.67 1.42
N THR A 89 25.25 12.16 1.87
CA THR A 89 24.55 12.62 3.07
C THR A 89 24.86 11.77 4.31
N GLY A 90 25.21 10.50 4.11
CA GLY A 90 25.32 9.49 5.18
C GLY A 90 23.97 8.98 5.70
N PHE A 91 22.84 9.47 5.18
CA PHE A 91 21.49 9.03 5.59
C PHE A 91 21.10 7.72 4.92
N ALA A 92 20.09 7.02 5.45
CA ALA A 92 19.57 5.84 4.77
C ALA A 92 19.04 6.17 3.36
N ARG A 93 19.36 5.29 2.40
CA ARG A 93 18.79 5.37 1.04
C ARG A 93 17.29 5.08 1.07
N ARG A 94 16.54 5.64 0.12
CA ARG A 94 15.07 5.59 0.13
C ARG A 94 14.51 5.01 -1.17
N PRO A 95 13.71 3.92 -1.14
CA PRO A 95 13.05 3.36 -2.31
C PRO A 95 11.73 4.08 -2.66
N LEU A 96 11.56 5.35 -2.26
CA LEU A 96 10.32 6.11 -2.41
C LEU A 96 10.29 6.87 -3.74
N ASP A 97 9.29 6.61 -4.57
CA ASP A 97 9.12 7.24 -5.88
C ASP A 97 7.69 7.72 -6.11
N ASN A 98 7.55 8.82 -6.85
CA ASN A 98 6.30 9.19 -7.52
C ASN A 98 6.49 9.85 -8.90
N VAL A 99 7.62 9.60 -9.57
CA VAL A 99 7.84 10.04 -10.95
C VAL A 99 6.93 9.26 -11.89
N GLY A 100 6.27 9.95 -12.83
CA GLY A 100 5.35 9.34 -13.79
C GLY A 100 3.99 8.90 -13.23
N VAL A 101 3.79 8.96 -11.91
CA VAL A 101 2.50 8.62 -11.28
C VAL A 101 1.47 9.71 -11.58
N GLN A 102 0.36 9.29 -12.19
CA GLN A 102 -0.73 10.15 -12.63
C GLN A 102 -1.88 10.18 -11.61
N TYR A 103 -1.77 10.99 -10.57
CA TYR A 103 -2.78 11.04 -9.53
C TYR A 103 -4.14 11.49 -10.09
N GLY A 104 -5.21 10.78 -9.71
CA GLY A 104 -6.56 11.07 -10.20
C GLY A 104 -6.89 10.55 -11.59
N LEU A 105 -6.03 9.75 -12.24
CA LEU A 105 -6.28 9.21 -13.60
C LEU A 105 -7.63 8.49 -13.71
N GLY A 106 -7.94 7.60 -12.76
CA GLY A 106 -9.24 6.92 -12.73
C GLY A 106 -10.42 7.86 -12.55
N ALA A 107 -10.26 8.94 -11.78
CA ALA A 107 -11.29 9.96 -11.59
C ALA A 107 -11.50 10.82 -12.86
N LEU A 108 -10.41 11.11 -13.58
CA LEU A 108 -10.45 11.80 -14.88
C LEU A 108 -11.20 10.95 -15.92
N ASN A 109 -10.80 9.69 -16.08
CA ASN A 109 -11.40 8.79 -17.05
C ASN A 109 -12.87 8.49 -16.75
N ALA A 110 -13.27 8.54 -15.48
CA ALA A 110 -14.68 8.44 -15.07
C ALA A 110 -15.47 9.75 -15.24
N GLY A 111 -14.84 10.84 -15.70
CA GLY A 111 -15.45 12.15 -15.87
C GLY A 111 -15.81 12.85 -14.55
N VAL A 112 -15.27 12.39 -13.42
CA VAL A 112 -15.53 12.99 -12.09
C VAL A 112 -14.75 14.28 -11.91
N ILE A 113 -13.50 14.33 -12.40
CA ILE A 113 -12.71 15.55 -12.47
C ILE A 113 -12.48 15.95 -13.93
N THR A 114 -12.29 17.25 -14.13
CA THR A 114 -11.99 17.83 -15.45
C THR A 114 -10.52 17.64 -15.85
N PRO A 115 -10.19 17.70 -17.15
CA PRO A 115 -8.80 17.77 -17.62
C PRO A 115 -7.97 18.87 -16.92
N ALA A 116 -8.56 20.06 -16.73
CA ALA A 116 -7.91 21.17 -16.05
C ALA A 116 -7.53 20.84 -14.60
N GLN A 117 -8.44 20.23 -13.84
CA GLN A 117 -8.18 19.75 -12.47
C GLN A 117 -7.09 18.68 -12.44
N PHE A 118 -7.12 17.72 -13.37
CA PHE A 118 -6.12 16.66 -13.45
C PHE A 118 -4.71 17.20 -13.74
N LEU A 119 -4.60 18.16 -14.67
CA LEU A 119 -3.34 18.82 -14.99
C LEU A 119 -2.83 19.67 -13.82
N ASP A 120 -3.69 20.45 -13.17
CA ASP A 120 -3.33 21.25 -11.99
C ASP A 120 -2.81 20.36 -10.84
N LEU A 121 -3.49 19.24 -10.58
CA LEU A 121 -3.07 18.26 -9.59
C LEU A 121 -1.68 17.72 -9.89
N ASN A 122 -1.47 17.18 -11.09
CA ASN A 122 -0.21 16.51 -11.40
C ASN A 122 0.98 17.47 -11.57
N GLU A 123 0.72 18.74 -11.86
CA GLU A 123 1.73 19.81 -11.91
C GLU A 123 2.16 20.27 -10.50
N ARG A 124 1.24 20.26 -9.51
CA ARG A 124 1.45 20.88 -8.19
C ARG A 124 1.56 19.92 -7.01
N VAL A 125 1.33 18.62 -7.21
CA VAL A 125 1.38 17.61 -6.14
C VAL A 125 2.76 17.47 -5.51
N GLY A 126 3.83 17.67 -6.29
CA GLY A 126 5.21 17.61 -5.84
C GLY A 126 5.62 16.23 -5.30
N GLY A 127 6.49 16.24 -4.30
CA GLY A 127 7.10 15.05 -3.70
C GLY A 127 7.72 15.35 -2.34
N TYR A 128 8.79 14.63 -2.01
CA TYR A 128 9.52 14.75 -0.76
C TYR A 128 11.02 14.91 -0.99
N ASP A 129 11.67 15.68 -0.13
CA ASP A 129 13.12 15.66 -0.01
C ASP A 129 13.61 14.50 0.88
N HIS A 130 14.93 14.42 1.11
CA HIS A 130 15.56 13.37 1.93
C HIS A 130 15.09 13.36 3.39
N ASP A 131 14.60 14.49 3.92
CA ASP A 131 14.06 14.62 5.28
C ASP A 131 12.54 14.44 5.31
N GLY A 132 11.93 13.97 4.23
CA GLY A 132 10.48 13.75 4.17
C GLY A 132 9.68 15.05 4.23
N ARG A 133 10.33 16.21 4.06
CA ARG A 133 9.67 17.49 3.91
C ARG A 133 9.14 17.58 2.49
N PHE A 134 8.05 18.31 2.33
CA PHE A 134 7.44 18.48 1.02
C PHE A 134 8.37 19.25 0.07
N SER A 135 8.40 18.80 -1.18
CA SER A 135 9.13 19.41 -2.28
C SER A 135 8.18 19.69 -3.42
N ASP A 136 8.46 20.71 -4.22
CA ASP A 136 7.75 20.96 -5.47
C ASP A 136 8.19 19.99 -6.58
N GLN A 137 9.34 19.34 -6.40
CA GLN A 137 9.82 18.28 -7.28
C GLN A 137 9.28 16.92 -6.84
N ARG A 138 9.01 16.05 -7.81
CA ARG A 138 8.64 14.65 -7.54
C ARG A 138 9.80 13.90 -6.87
N THR A 139 9.45 12.97 -5.99
CA THR A 139 10.40 12.10 -5.29
C THR A 139 10.93 11.06 -6.26
N VAL A 140 12.26 10.95 -6.34
CA VAL A 140 12.96 9.93 -7.13
C VAL A 140 13.51 8.89 -6.18
N ALA A 141 13.18 7.62 -6.39
CA ALA A 141 13.75 6.55 -5.57
C ALA A 141 15.22 6.29 -5.91
N ASP A 142 15.99 5.91 -4.89
CA ASP A 142 17.35 5.41 -5.05
C ASP A 142 17.32 3.97 -5.61
N PRO A 143 17.99 3.68 -6.75
CA PRO A 143 18.00 2.34 -7.35
C PRO A 143 18.60 1.25 -6.45
N VAL A 144 19.62 1.56 -5.64
CA VAL A 144 20.19 0.60 -4.68
C VAL A 144 19.16 0.26 -3.60
N ALA A 145 18.45 1.28 -3.09
CA ALA A 145 17.37 1.04 -2.13
C ALA A 145 16.19 0.28 -2.75
N LEU A 146 15.84 0.54 -4.02
CA LEU A 146 14.80 -0.19 -4.73
C LEU A 146 15.15 -1.68 -4.81
N ARG A 147 16.35 -2.00 -5.31
CA ARG A 147 16.81 -3.39 -5.38
C ARG A 147 16.78 -4.04 -4.00
N ALA A 148 17.35 -3.39 -2.99
CA ALA A 148 17.36 -3.86 -1.62
C ALA A 148 15.93 -4.10 -1.09
N ALA A 149 14.98 -3.22 -1.42
CA ALA A 149 13.59 -3.36 -0.97
C ALA A 149 12.93 -4.65 -1.51
N TYR A 150 13.24 -5.02 -2.74
CA TYR A 150 12.72 -6.24 -3.36
C TYR A 150 13.46 -7.48 -2.89
N GLU A 151 14.78 -7.51 -3.05
CA GLU A 151 15.58 -8.71 -2.86
C GLU A 151 15.62 -9.16 -1.38
N THR A 152 15.35 -8.24 -0.44
CA THR A 152 15.26 -8.53 1.00
C THR A 152 13.84 -8.71 1.53
N GLY A 153 12.82 -8.58 0.68
CA GLY A 153 11.41 -8.78 1.06
C GLY A 153 10.79 -7.64 1.86
N ARG A 154 11.36 -6.42 1.83
CA ARG A 154 10.71 -5.22 2.41
C ARG A 154 9.43 -4.87 1.66
N VAL A 155 9.38 -5.16 0.37
CA VAL A 155 8.13 -5.37 -0.36
C VAL A 155 7.76 -6.84 -0.21
N THR A 156 6.65 -7.14 0.46
CA THR A 156 6.23 -8.53 0.68
C THR A 156 6.05 -9.26 -0.66
N HIS A 157 6.85 -10.29 -0.90
CA HIS A 157 6.85 -11.03 -2.18
C HIS A 157 5.61 -11.90 -2.38
N GLY A 158 5.12 -12.54 -1.32
CA GLY A 158 4.11 -13.62 -1.40
C GLY A 158 4.73 -15.02 -1.57
N GLY A 159 6.00 -15.11 -1.94
CA GLY A 159 6.80 -16.35 -1.88
C GLY A 159 7.59 -16.45 -0.57
N GLY A 160 8.78 -17.07 -0.62
CA GLY A 160 9.73 -17.04 0.50
C GLY A 160 9.18 -17.61 1.81
N GLY A 161 8.45 -18.73 1.72
CA GLY A 161 7.81 -19.41 2.86
C GLY A 161 6.32 -19.14 2.99
N LEU A 162 5.79 -18.08 2.39
CA LEU A 162 4.33 -17.82 2.42
C LEU A 162 3.53 -18.82 1.59
N ALA A 163 4.14 -19.56 0.65
CA ALA A 163 3.49 -20.66 -0.06
C ALA A 163 3.17 -21.85 0.85
N THR A 164 3.98 -22.04 1.90
CA THR A 164 3.91 -23.18 2.84
C THR A 164 3.44 -22.73 4.24
N THR A 165 2.86 -21.54 4.34
CA THR A 165 2.34 -21.00 5.60
C THR A 165 0.81 -21.00 5.56
N PRO A 166 0.11 -21.58 6.54
CA PRO A 166 -1.32 -21.33 6.76
C PRO A 166 -1.62 -19.85 7.00
N ILE A 167 -2.54 -19.24 6.24
CA ILE A 167 -2.87 -17.80 6.38
C ILE A 167 -4.37 -17.62 6.55
N ILE A 168 -4.76 -17.03 7.69
CA ILE A 168 -6.10 -16.49 7.90
C ILE A 168 -5.96 -14.96 8.03
N ASP A 169 -6.48 -14.24 7.03
CA ASP A 169 -6.61 -12.78 7.04
C ASP A 169 -7.98 -12.43 7.65
N TYR A 170 -7.97 -12.16 8.95
CA TYR A 170 -9.13 -11.67 9.68
C TYR A 170 -9.16 -10.14 9.73
N ARG A 171 -10.35 -9.57 9.51
CA ARG A 171 -10.56 -8.13 9.48
C ARG A 171 -11.92 -7.72 10.08
N GLY A 172 -11.87 -6.85 11.09
CA GLY A 172 -12.94 -5.89 11.34
C GLY A 172 -12.90 -4.78 10.29
N TYR A 173 -13.99 -4.60 9.53
CA TYR A 173 -14.07 -3.66 8.42
C TYR A 173 -14.12 -2.21 8.92
N SER A 174 -13.17 -1.38 8.46
CA SER A 174 -13.00 0.01 8.91
C SER A 174 -12.91 1.04 7.79
N ASP A 175 -12.98 0.63 6.52
CA ASP A 175 -12.90 1.55 5.38
C ASP A 175 -14.08 2.54 5.32
N ASP A 176 -15.19 2.24 5.99
CA ASP A 176 -16.38 3.09 6.15
C ASP A 176 -16.40 3.88 7.48
N ALA A 177 -15.34 3.81 8.28
CA ALA A 177 -15.25 4.59 9.51
C ALA A 177 -15.29 6.09 9.19
N GLU A 178 -16.21 6.83 9.80
CA GLU A 178 -16.44 8.26 9.50
C GLU A 178 -15.18 9.12 9.70
N ARG A 179 -14.37 8.82 10.71
CA ARG A 179 -13.09 9.48 10.98
C ARG A 179 -11.96 9.10 10.00
N GLY A 180 -12.23 8.19 9.07
CA GLY A 180 -11.24 7.50 8.25
C GLY A 180 -10.38 6.52 9.03
N ASP A 181 -9.87 5.48 8.37
CA ASP A 181 -8.96 4.52 8.99
C ASP A 181 -7.82 4.13 8.04
N VAL A 182 -6.67 3.72 8.58
CA VAL A 182 -5.50 3.33 7.79
C VAL A 182 -5.48 1.84 7.46
N HIS A 183 -6.26 1.03 8.19
CA HIS A 183 -6.36 -0.41 7.98
C HIS A 183 -7.36 -0.67 6.86
N LEU A 184 -6.94 -0.44 5.62
CA LEU A 184 -7.83 -0.49 4.45
C LEU A 184 -7.91 -1.90 3.87
N ARG A 185 -9.10 -2.31 3.43
CA ARG A 185 -9.37 -3.69 2.99
C ARG A 185 -8.66 -4.09 1.71
N TYR A 186 -8.27 -3.14 0.86
CA TYR A 186 -7.48 -3.48 -0.33
C TYR A 186 -6.17 -4.20 0.01
N HIS A 187 -5.62 -4.04 1.22
CA HIS A 187 -4.41 -4.76 1.66
C HIS A 187 -4.60 -6.28 1.66
N SER A 188 -5.78 -6.78 2.02
CA SER A 188 -6.10 -8.22 1.96
C SER A 188 -5.99 -8.74 0.53
N PHE A 189 -6.55 -7.99 -0.43
CA PHE A 189 -6.48 -8.34 -1.85
C PHE A 189 -5.08 -8.14 -2.43
N SER A 190 -4.32 -7.15 -1.93
CA SER A 190 -2.91 -6.95 -2.26
C SER A 190 -2.08 -8.17 -1.88
N MET A 191 -2.27 -8.70 -0.68
CA MET A 191 -1.60 -9.93 -0.23
C MET A 191 -2.00 -11.15 -1.07
N ARG A 192 -3.29 -11.31 -1.39
CA ARG A 192 -3.73 -12.40 -2.26
C ARG A 192 -3.17 -12.30 -3.68
N ASP A 193 -3.07 -11.10 -4.25
CA ASP A 193 -2.45 -10.88 -5.56
C ASP A 193 -0.96 -11.26 -5.53
N ARG A 194 -0.22 -10.87 -4.48
CA ARG A 194 1.19 -11.24 -4.28
C ARG A 194 1.40 -12.76 -4.16
N LEU A 195 0.57 -13.44 -3.36
CA LEU A 195 0.60 -14.91 -3.24
C LEU A 195 0.41 -15.58 -4.61
N ARG A 196 -0.61 -15.17 -5.36
CA ARG A 196 -0.89 -15.74 -6.69
C ARG A 196 0.23 -15.50 -7.68
N ARG A 197 0.84 -14.31 -7.68
CA ARG A 197 1.97 -13.98 -8.56
C ARG A 197 3.19 -14.82 -8.26
N ALA A 198 3.53 -14.96 -6.97
CA ALA A 198 4.72 -15.69 -6.55
C ALA A 198 4.58 -17.21 -6.64
N ASN A 199 3.38 -17.74 -6.38
CA ASN A 199 3.16 -19.18 -6.17
C ASN A 199 2.24 -19.81 -7.23
N GLY A 200 1.60 -19.02 -8.09
CA GLY A 200 0.57 -19.49 -9.03
C GLY A 200 -0.82 -19.69 -8.39
N HIS A 201 -0.91 -19.71 -7.06
CA HIS A 201 -2.16 -19.91 -6.32
C HIS A 201 -2.15 -19.18 -4.96
N ALA A 202 -3.27 -19.21 -4.24
CA ALA A 202 -3.39 -18.64 -2.89
C ALA A 202 -4.34 -19.48 -2.02
N ASP A 203 -4.35 -20.80 -2.22
CA ASP A 203 -5.33 -21.71 -1.60
C ASP A 203 -5.09 -21.90 -0.09
N ASN A 204 -3.91 -21.50 0.38
CA ASN A 204 -3.52 -21.41 1.79
C ASN A 204 -3.90 -20.07 2.44
N HIS A 205 -4.63 -19.19 1.75
CA HIS A 205 -5.04 -17.89 2.26
C HIS A 205 -6.56 -17.74 2.30
N VAL A 206 -7.11 -17.53 3.49
CA VAL A 206 -8.55 -17.35 3.74
C VAL A 206 -8.83 -15.96 4.27
N MET A 207 -9.78 -15.24 3.66
CA MET A 207 -10.23 -13.92 4.09
C MET A 207 -11.53 -14.04 4.90
N LEU A 208 -11.51 -13.50 6.12
CA LEU A 208 -12.65 -13.43 7.03
C LEU A 208 -12.94 -11.96 7.38
N VAL A 209 -14.12 -11.46 7.03
CA VAL A 209 -14.47 -10.04 7.21
C VAL A 209 -15.78 -9.88 7.97
N GLU A 210 -15.79 -9.05 9.00
CA GLU A 210 -17.01 -8.62 9.70
C GLU A 210 -17.03 -7.10 9.84
N ASP A 211 -18.13 -6.53 10.32
CA ASP A 211 -18.12 -5.10 10.69
C ASP A 211 -17.24 -4.87 11.94
N SER A 212 -16.82 -3.63 12.17
CA SER A 212 -15.93 -3.30 13.29
C SER A 212 -16.62 -3.19 14.65
N ARG A 213 -17.71 -3.93 14.91
CA ARG A 213 -18.45 -3.83 16.20
C ARG A 213 -17.60 -4.18 17.42
N TYR A 214 -16.55 -4.97 17.24
CA TYR A 214 -15.59 -5.35 18.28
C TYR A 214 -14.28 -4.54 18.21
N GLY A 215 -14.20 -3.54 17.33
CA GLY A 215 -12.95 -2.87 16.95
C GLY A 215 -12.27 -3.54 15.75
N LEU A 216 -10.96 -3.29 15.58
CA LEU A 216 -10.15 -3.87 14.50
C LEU A 216 -9.82 -5.34 14.78
N TYR A 217 -8.79 -5.59 15.58
CA TYR A 217 -8.46 -6.92 16.08
C TYR A 217 -8.88 -7.02 17.55
N SER A 218 -9.78 -7.95 17.86
CA SER A 218 -10.30 -8.13 19.22
C SER A 218 -10.63 -9.59 19.48
N THR A 219 -10.08 -10.14 20.57
CA THR A 219 -10.41 -11.50 21.03
C THR A 219 -11.82 -11.60 21.62
N ALA A 220 -12.55 -10.49 21.73
CA ALA A 220 -13.99 -10.50 22.03
C ALA A 220 -14.84 -10.90 20.81
N SER A 221 -14.30 -10.80 19.59
CA SER A 221 -15.01 -11.21 18.37
C SER A 221 -15.16 -12.73 18.29
N PRO A 222 -16.38 -13.27 18.12
CA PRO A 222 -16.58 -14.69 17.83
C PRO A 222 -15.91 -15.15 16.54
N VAL A 223 -15.80 -14.27 15.53
CA VAL A 223 -15.14 -14.57 14.26
C VAL A 223 -13.63 -14.67 14.45
N ALA A 224 -13.02 -13.76 15.21
CA ALA A 224 -11.59 -13.84 15.53
C ALA A 224 -11.27 -15.08 16.38
N GLN A 225 -12.12 -15.43 17.36
CA GLN A 225 -11.94 -16.64 18.15
C GLN A 225 -12.08 -17.91 17.29
N GLU A 226 -13.02 -17.93 16.36
CA GLU A 226 -13.16 -19.04 15.41
C GLU A 226 -11.94 -19.15 14.49
N ALA A 227 -11.43 -18.04 13.97
CA ALA A 227 -10.21 -18.01 13.18
C ALA A 227 -9.03 -18.62 13.95
N LEU A 228 -8.88 -18.31 15.25
CA LEU A 228 -7.83 -18.89 16.09
C LEU A 228 -8.01 -20.40 16.31
N ARG A 229 -9.25 -20.88 16.57
CA ARG A 229 -9.53 -22.31 16.68
C ARG A 229 -9.27 -23.08 15.38
N GLN A 230 -9.63 -22.49 14.25
CA GLN A 230 -9.43 -23.07 12.92
C GLN A 230 -7.94 -23.08 12.55
N MET A 231 -7.17 -22.06 12.94
CA MET A 231 -5.72 -22.05 12.80
C MET A 231 -5.07 -23.17 13.64
N ASP A 232 -5.50 -23.35 14.89
CA ASP A 232 -5.03 -24.42 15.76
C ASP A 232 -5.31 -25.81 15.15
N ALA A 233 -6.52 -26.04 14.63
CA ALA A 233 -6.87 -27.27 13.93
C ALA A 233 -6.02 -27.49 12.67
N TRP A 234 -5.77 -26.45 11.88
CA TRP A 234 -4.94 -26.53 10.68
C TRP A 234 -3.48 -26.88 11.00
N LEU A 235 -2.90 -26.21 12.01
CA LEU A 235 -1.53 -26.47 12.45
C LEU A 235 -1.38 -27.86 13.09
N THR A 236 -2.39 -28.31 13.86
CA THR A 236 -2.42 -29.67 14.42
C THR A 236 -2.45 -30.72 13.32
N ALA A 237 -3.30 -30.54 12.30
CA ALA A 237 -3.36 -31.45 11.16
C ALA A 237 -2.04 -31.50 10.38
N LEU A 238 -1.30 -30.38 10.30
CA LEU A 238 0.03 -30.35 9.68
C LEU A 238 1.06 -31.08 10.52
N ALA A 239 1.09 -30.84 11.83
CA ALA A 239 2.01 -31.54 12.74
C ALA A 239 1.78 -33.06 12.73
N ASP A 240 0.53 -33.51 12.66
CA ASP A 240 0.18 -34.93 12.59
C ASP A 240 0.48 -35.56 11.22
N SER A 241 0.66 -34.75 10.16
CA SER A 241 0.86 -35.24 8.79
C SER A 241 2.26 -35.82 8.55
N GLY A 242 3.26 -35.46 9.37
CA GLY A 242 4.57 -36.10 9.44
C GLY A 242 5.78 -35.31 8.91
N PRO A 243 5.70 -34.47 7.85
CA PRO A 243 6.84 -33.68 7.40
C PRO A 243 7.14 -32.52 8.35
N ASP A 244 8.42 -32.36 8.71
CA ASP A 244 8.90 -31.17 9.43
C ASP A 244 8.82 -29.90 8.55
N GLU A 245 8.89 -30.07 7.22
CA GLU A 245 8.77 -29.00 6.21
C GLU A 245 7.69 -29.37 5.18
N PRO A 246 6.41 -28.98 5.40
CA PRO A 246 5.33 -29.33 4.49
C PRO A 246 5.41 -28.55 3.16
N THR A 247 5.06 -29.23 2.08
CA THR A 247 4.85 -28.61 0.77
C THR A 247 3.59 -27.74 0.76
N ALA A 248 3.47 -26.84 -0.24
CA ALA A 248 2.28 -25.99 -0.38
C ALA A 248 0.99 -26.81 -0.53
N GLU A 249 1.06 -27.94 -1.23
CA GLU A 249 -0.08 -28.85 -1.41
C GLU A 249 -0.49 -29.52 -0.10
N GLU A 250 0.46 -29.94 0.73
CA GLU A 250 0.20 -30.52 2.05
C GLU A 250 -0.43 -29.50 2.99
N VAL A 251 0.05 -28.25 2.98
CA VAL A 251 -0.55 -27.14 3.70
C VAL A 251 -2.01 -26.94 3.30
N VAL A 252 -2.30 -26.91 2.00
CA VAL A 252 -3.70 -26.77 1.51
C VAL A 252 -4.55 -27.97 1.89
N LYS A 253 -4.01 -29.19 1.80
CA LYS A 253 -4.72 -30.43 2.15
C LYS A 253 -5.07 -30.53 3.63
N ALA A 254 -4.20 -30.01 4.51
CA ALA A 254 -4.43 -29.99 5.95
C ALA A 254 -5.43 -28.90 6.40
N LYS A 255 -5.81 -27.98 5.51
CA LYS A 255 -6.75 -26.90 5.83
C LYS A 255 -8.12 -27.46 6.22
N PRO A 256 -8.74 -26.99 7.32
CA PRO A 256 -10.11 -27.37 7.66
C PRO A 256 -11.08 -27.11 6.51
N ALA A 257 -11.95 -28.07 6.21
CA ALA A 257 -12.81 -28.03 5.02
C ALA A 257 -13.83 -26.87 5.05
N ASP A 258 -14.24 -26.43 6.24
CA ASP A 258 -15.14 -25.31 6.46
C ASP A 258 -14.41 -23.97 6.63
N LEU A 259 -13.07 -23.97 6.68
CA LEU A 259 -12.24 -22.76 6.67
C LEU A 259 -12.06 -22.28 5.22
N VAL A 260 -13.03 -21.47 4.81
CA VAL A 260 -13.12 -20.84 3.48
C VAL A 260 -13.41 -19.35 3.65
N ASP A 261 -13.15 -18.60 2.58
CA ASP A 261 -13.50 -17.18 2.54
C ASP A 261 -14.95 -16.95 2.99
N ALA A 262 -15.12 -15.99 3.88
CA ALA A 262 -16.43 -15.63 4.37
C ALA A 262 -16.49 -14.17 4.84
N CYS A 263 -17.70 -13.63 4.87
CA CYS A 263 -17.99 -12.44 5.64
C CYS A 263 -19.23 -12.62 6.52
N TRP A 264 -19.41 -11.74 7.49
CA TRP A 264 -20.57 -11.73 8.36
C TRP A 264 -21.44 -10.52 8.04
N SER A 265 -22.76 -10.73 7.87
CA SER A 265 -23.68 -9.62 7.60
C SER A 265 -23.69 -8.59 8.73
N ARG A 266 -24.01 -7.35 8.39
CA ARG A 266 -24.18 -6.28 9.39
C ARG A 266 -25.48 -6.46 10.19
N GLY A 267 -25.55 -5.81 11.34
CA GLY A 267 -26.73 -5.79 12.22
C GLY A 267 -26.62 -6.71 13.44
N ASP A 268 -27.65 -6.72 14.28
CA ASP A 268 -27.61 -7.37 15.60
C ASP A 268 -27.45 -8.89 15.54
N ASP A 269 -27.89 -9.53 14.46
CA ASP A 269 -27.78 -10.97 14.21
C ASP A 269 -26.97 -11.24 12.93
N PRO A 270 -25.62 -11.23 13.02
CA PRO A 270 -24.75 -11.37 11.86
C PRO A 270 -24.76 -12.81 11.32
N VAL A 271 -25.10 -12.98 10.05
CA VAL A 271 -25.12 -14.27 9.36
C VAL A 271 -23.83 -14.45 8.56
N ARG A 272 -23.21 -15.64 8.68
CA ARG A 272 -22.05 -16.03 7.87
C ARG A 272 -22.47 -16.21 6.41
N ILE A 273 -21.76 -15.53 5.52
CA ILE A 273 -21.88 -15.63 4.07
C ILE A 273 -20.58 -16.23 3.56
N THR A 274 -20.65 -17.46 3.06
CA THR A 274 -19.51 -18.18 2.48
C THR A 274 -19.45 -17.94 0.99
N GLU A 275 -18.43 -17.21 0.54
CA GLU A 275 -18.15 -16.98 -0.87
C GLU A 275 -16.68 -16.61 -1.06
N VAL A 276 -16.11 -16.91 -2.23
CA VAL A 276 -14.79 -16.38 -2.61
C VAL A 276 -14.89 -14.87 -2.71
N GLN A 277 -14.12 -14.14 -1.89
CA GLN A 277 -14.20 -12.69 -1.86
C GLN A 277 -13.61 -12.08 -3.13
N LYS A 278 -14.40 -11.24 -3.82
CA LYS A 278 -14.04 -10.56 -5.06
C LYS A 278 -14.27 -9.05 -4.94
N ARG A 279 -13.55 -8.26 -5.73
CA ARG A 279 -13.83 -6.82 -5.88
C ARG A 279 -14.89 -6.63 -6.97
N GLY A 280 -15.84 -5.74 -6.73
CA GLY A 280 -16.89 -5.39 -7.69
C GLY A 280 -18.04 -6.39 -7.82
N SER A 281 -18.05 -7.50 -7.06
CA SER A 281 -19.09 -8.51 -7.14
C SER A 281 -19.17 -9.37 -5.87
N GLY A 282 -20.31 -10.00 -5.64
CA GLY A 282 -20.56 -10.87 -4.48
C GLY A 282 -21.11 -10.12 -3.27
N ARG A 283 -21.75 -10.85 -2.37
CA ARG A 283 -22.47 -10.27 -1.24
C ARG A 283 -21.51 -9.63 -0.22
N CYS A 284 -20.32 -10.21 -0.05
CA CYS A 284 -19.28 -9.66 0.80
C CYS A 284 -18.64 -8.39 0.25
N HIS A 285 -18.74 -8.14 -1.06
CA HIS A 285 -18.35 -6.85 -1.64
C HIS A 285 -19.45 -5.79 -1.45
N GLU A 286 -20.72 -6.18 -1.54
CA GLU A 286 -21.84 -5.27 -1.29
C GLU A 286 -21.87 -4.77 0.16
N LEU A 287 -21.66 -5.67 1.12
CA LEU A 287 -21.67 -5.34 2.55
C LEU A 287 -20.42 -4.57 3.00
N PHE A 288 -19.30 -4.89 2.36
CA PHE A 288 -18.00 -4.35 2.66
C PHE A 288 -17.39 -4.03 1.29
N PRO A 289 -17.37 -2.77 0.84
CA PRO A 289 -16.66 -2.45 -0.39
C PRO A 289 -15.14 -2.64 -0.27
N VAL A 290 -14.42 -2.51 -1.39
CA VAL A 290 -12.95 -2.57 -1.42
C VAL A 290 -12.43 -1.42 -2.26
N PRO A 291 -12.35 -0.20 -1.67
CA PRO A 291 -11.89 0.98 -2.38
C PRO A 291 -10.42 0.84 -2.81
N PRO A 292 -10.02 1.43 -3.96
CA PRO A 292 -8.62 1.47 -4.37
C PRO A 292 -7.77 2.37 -3.47
N SER A 293 -6.44 2.21 -3.57
CA SER A 293 -5.48 3.20 -3.05
C SER A 293 -5.29 4.36 -4.06
N PRO A 294 -4.72 5.51 -3.64
CA PRO A 294 -4.41 6.60 -4.59
C PRO A 294 -3.53 6.16 -5.76
N ARG A 295 -2.60 5.22 -5.52
CA ARG A 295 -1.71 4.70 -6.56
C ARG A 295 -2.41 3.74 -7.50
N GLU A 296 -3.42 3.03 -7.01
CA GLU A 296 -4.29 2.20 -7.85
C GLU A 296 -5.24 3.05 -8.71
N VAL A 297 -5.76 4.17 -8.18
CA VAL A 297 -6.50 5.17 -8.98
C VAL A 297 -5.62 5.73 -10.11
N ALA A 298 -4.30 5.83 -9.88
CA ALA A 298 -3.31 6.22 -10.88
C ALA A 298 -2.90 5.08 -11.85
N GLY A 299 -3.61 3.93 -11.84
CA GLY A 299 -3.38 2.79 -12.71
C GLY A 299 -2.46 1.70 -12.14
N GLY A 300 -1.90 1.90 -10.94
CA GLY A 300 -1.02 0.93 -10.30
C GLY A 300 -1.72 -0.38 -9.93
N PRO A 301 -0.99 -1.51 -9.84
CA PRO A 301 -1.59 -2.80 -9.52
C PRO A 301 -2.05 -2.86 -8.06
N ILE A 302 -3.13 -3.62 -7.81
CA ILE A 302 -3.65 -3.89 -6.46
C ILE A 302 -2.59 -4.51 -5.52
N GLY A 303 -1.67 -5.31 -6.08
CA GLY A 303 -0.55 -5.87 -5.35
C GLY A 303 0.39 -4.80 -4.78
N GLY A 304 0.34 -3.54 -5.23
CA GLY A 304 1.14 -2.45 -4.67
C GLY A 304 2.62 -2.79 -4.56
N HIS A 305 3.12 -3.62 -5.47
CA HIS A 305 4.47 -4.20 -5.45
C HIS A 305 5.41 -3.48 -6.42
N ILE A 306 4.95 -2.45 -7.12
CA ILE A 306 5.78 -1.61 -7.99
C ILE A 306 6.05 -0.31 -7.24
N LEU A 307 7.26 -0.20 -6.66
CA LEU A 307 7.69 1.00 -5.94
C LEU A 307 8.00 2.15 -6.90
N LYS A 308 8.70 1.83 -8.00
CA LYS A 308 9.01 2.70 -9.13
C LYS A 308 8.63 1.97 -10.42
N CYS A 309 7.76 2.58 -11.21
CA CYS A 309 7.32 2.06 -12.50
C CYS A 309 8.41 2.29 -13.58
N GLN A 310 8.39 1.47 -14.63
CA GLN A 310 8.98 1.88 -15.90
C GLN A 310 8.16 3.03 -16.48
N LEU A 311 8.78 3.88 -17.30
CA LEU A 311 8.10 5.03 -17.91
C LEU A 311 7.86 4.80 -19.40
N GLN A 312 6.71 5.23 -19.86
CA GLN A 312 6.35 5.30 -21.27
C GLN A 312 5.97 6.74 -21.65
N PRO A 313 6.13 7.15 -22.92
CA PRO A 313 5.65 8.45 -23.38
C PRO A 313 4.16 8.66 -23.06
N VAL A 314 3.75 9.91 -22.91
CA VAL A 314 2.33 10.26 -22.85
C VAL A 314 1.69 9.88 -24.17
N ASP A 315 0.64 9.05 -24.10
CA ASP A 315 -0.20 8.70 -25.25
C ASP A 315 -1.61 9.24 -25.03
N ALA A 316 -2.03 10.20 -25.85
CA ALA A 316 -3.36 10.79 -25.76
C ALA A 316 -4.47 9.75 -25.94
N ALA A 317 -4.22 8.66 -26.66
CA ALA A 317 -5.19 7.57 -26.84
C ALA A 317 -5.37 6.70 -25.59
N ALA A 318 -4.51 6.84 -24.57
CA ALA A 318 -4.62 6.11 -23.32
C ALA A 318 -5.60 6.74 -22.30
N TYR A 319 -6.24 7.86 -22.67
CA TYR A 319 -7.21 8.58 -21.83
C TYR A 319 -8.62 8.44 -22.41
N GLU A 320 -9.61 8.27 -21.54
CA GLU A 320 -11.03 8.19 -21.94
C GLU A 320 -11.63 9.58 -22.22
N VAL A 321 -10.86 10.65 -21.96
CA VAL A 321 -11.21 12.04 -22.22
C VAL A 321 -10.34 12.63 -23.33
N SER A 322 -10.87 13.64 -24.01
CA SER A 322 -10.10 14.41 -25.00
C SER A 322 -9.42 15.60 -24.35
N PHE A 323 -8.12 15.77 -24.62
CA PHE A 323 -7.38 16.98 -24.28
C PHE A 323 -7.36 17.95 -25.48
N SER A 324 -7.34 19.26 -25.20
CA SER A 324 -6.93 20.25 -26.19
C SER A 324 -5.44 20.11 -26.53
N ALA A 325 -4.98 20.74 -27.62
CA ALA A 325 -3.56 20.74 -27.98
C ALA A 325 -2.69 21.39 -26.89
N GLU A 326 -3.19 22.45 -26.25
CA GLU A 326 -2.52 23.15 -25.17
C GLU A 326 -2.47 22.31 -23.89
N GLU A 327 -3.56 21.59 -23.59
CA GLU A 327 -3.65 20.66 -22.46
C GLU A 327 -2.71 19.47 -22.61
N LEU A 328 -2.65 18.87 -23.80
CA LEU A 328 -1.72 17.77 -24.09
C LEU A 328 -0.27 18.25 -23.99
N ALA A 329 0.05 19.43 -24.56
CA ALA A 329 1.37 20.01 -24.41
C ALA A 329 1.72 20.34 -22.94
N ARG A 330 0.72 20.68 -22.10
CA ARG A 330 0.91 20.85 -20.65
C ARG A 330 1.17 19.50 -19.98
N LEU A 331 0.44 18.46 -20.36
CA LEU A 331 0.65 17.10 -19.86
C LEU A 331 2.07 16.60 -20.13
N ASP A 332 2.58 16.81 -21.36
CA ASP A 332 3.96 16.48 -21.73
C ASP A 332 5.00 17.23 -20.89
N ARG A 333 4.74 18.50 -20.54
CA ARG A 333 5.62 19.28 -19.66
C ARG A 333 5.57 18.80 -18.20
N ILE A 334 4.42 18.33 -17.73
CA ILE A 334 4.27 17.76 -16.39
C ILE A 334 5.03 16.43 -16.28
N PHE A 335 5.04 15.63 -17.36
CA PHE A 335 5.68 14.32 -17.43
C PHE A 335 6.76 14.28 -18.52
N PRO A 336 7.85 15.06 -18.39
CA PRO A 336 8.86 15.20 -19.44
C PRO A 336 9.62 13.90 -19.73
N THR A 337 9.65 12.97 -18.77
CA THR A 337 10.26 11.64 -18.90
C THR A 337 9.24 10.53 -19.12
N GLY A 338 7.97 10.87 -19.31
CA GLY A 338 6.87 9.93 -19.45
C GLY A 338 6.10 9.63 -18.17
N VAL A 339 5.04 8.84 -18.34
CA VAL A 339 4.12 8.38 -17.29
C VAL A 339 4.36 6.90 -16.99
N CYS A 340 3.87 6.41 -15.85
CA CYS A 340 4.04 5.01 -15.49
C CYS A 340 3.45 4.04 -16.52
N ASP A 341 4.26 3.08 -16.95
CA ASP A 341 3.83 1.84 -17.57
C ASP A 341 3.70 0.76 -16.49
N TRP A 342 2.47 0.58 -16.00
CA TRP A 342 2.15 -0.41 -14.98
C TRP A 342 2.07 -1.85 -15.51
N THR A 343 2.23 -2.06 -16.83
CA THR A 343 2.27 -3.40 -17.43
C THR A 343 3.63 -4.07 -17.28
N GLN A 344 4.67 -3.28 -17.03
CA GLN A 344 6.03 -3.76 -16.84
C GLN A 344 6.33 -4.07 -15.38
N SER A 345 7.38 -4.87 -15.16
CA SER A 345 7.98 -5.01 -13.83
C SER A 345 8.60 -3.69 -13.38
N GLY A 346 8.59 -3.43 -12.07
CA GLY A 346 9.18 -2.23 -11.50
C GLY A 346 10.68 -2.11 -11.77
N VAL A 347 11.18 -0.88 -11.72
CA VAL A 347 12.62 -0.61 -11.79
C VAL A 347 13.32 -1.32 -10.63
N GLU A 348 14.41 -2.04 -10.92
CA GLU A 348 15.17 -2.86 -9.97
C GLU A 348 14.37 -4.00 -9.30
N GLN A 349 13.18 -4.33 -9.81
CA GLN A 349 12.37 -5.43 -9.29
C GLN A 349 13.04 -6.77 -9.62
N ILE A 350 13.33 -7.54 -8.56
CA ILE A 350 13.98 -8.83 -8.62
C ILE A 350 13.37 -9.78 -7.58
N GLU A 351 13.62 -11.08 -7.75
CA GLU A 351 13.28 -12.12 -6.77
C GLU A 351 14.04 -11.95 -5.45
N LEU A 352 13.53 -12.61 -4.40
CA LEU A 352 14.19 -12.63 -3.09
C LEU A 352 15.58 -13.28 -3.16
N LEU A 353 16.55 -12.74 -2.42
CA LEU A 353 17.85 -13.40 -2.19
C LEU A 353 17.70 -14.71 -1.39
N GLY A 354 16.69 -14.75 -0.53
CA GLY A 354 16.42 -15.88 0.35
C GLY A 354 15.55 -15.46 1.53
N THR A 355 15.33 -16.41 2.44
CA THR A 355 14.68 -16.18 3.73
C THR A 355 15.73 -16.12 4.84
N TRP A 356 15.37 -15.57 6.01
CA TRP A 356 16.27 -15.50 7.18
C TRP A 356 17.60 -14.78 6.91
N LEU A 357 17.55 -13.69 6.13
CA LEU A 357 18.71 -12.88 5.80
C LEU A 357 19.36 -12.26 7.05
N THR A 358 20.68 -12.14 7.02
CA THR A 358 21.47 -11.43 8.04
C THR A 358 22.10 -10.19 7.42
N PHE A 359 22.19 -9.13 8.22
CA PHE A 359 22.74 -7.85 7.79
C PHE A 359 23.83 -7.44 8.76
N ASP A 360 25.03 -7.20 8.25
CA ASP A 360 26.10 -6.63 9.04
C ASP A 360 25.77 -5.18 9.41
N ALA A 361 26.34 -4.69 10.51
CA ALA A 361 26.19 -3.30 10.90
C ALA A 361 26.86 -2.39 9.85
N THR A 362 26.09 -1.43 9.33
CA THR A 362 26.56 -0.45 8.34
C THR A 362 27.07 0.86 8.94
#